data_AF-A0A1Q8Q9I7-F1
#
_entry.id   AF-A0A1Q8Q9I7-F1
#
_cell.length_a   1.000
_cell.length_b   1.000
_cell.length_c   1.000
_cell.angle_alpha   90.00
_cell.angle_beta   90.00
_cell.angle_gamma   90.00
#
_symmetry.space_group_name_H-M   'P 1'
#
loop_
_entity.id
_entity.type
_entity.pdbx_description
1 polymer ?
#
loop_
_entity_poly.entity_id
_entity_poly.type
_entity_poly.pdbx_seq_one_letter_code
_entity_poly.pdbx_strand_id
1 'polypeptide(L)' 'MKFVFLNDTGRIVYPHPACFTHGCLGSESPIQHLEERTFILPEGSYPSVKLWDYGEEKGLQILISPCIEED' A
#
# COMPACT_ATOMS: atom_id res chain seq x y z
N MET A 1 3.54 13.05 3.06
CA MET A 1 4.72 12.14 3.07
C MET A 1 4.70 11.26 1.82
N LYS A 2 5.84 10.83 1.27
CA LYS A 2 5.87 9.84 0.15
C LYS A 2 6.39 8.51 0.68
N PHE A 3 5.66 7.43 0.42
CA PHE A 3 6.06 6.06 0.70
C PHE A 3 6.26 5.31 -0.62
N VAL A 4 7.42 4.68 -0.79
CA VAL A 4 7.75 3.88 -1.98
C VAL A 4 7.81 2.42 -1.56
N PHE A 5 7.01 1.59 -2.24
CA PHE A 5 7.00 0.14 -2.08
C PHE A 5 7.63 -0.50 -3.32
N LEU A 6 8.68 -1.29 -3.14
CA LEU A 6 9.22 -2.19 -4.16
C LEU A 6 8.61 -3.57 -3.98
N ASN A 7 7.98 -4.12 -5.01
CA ASN A 7 7.42 -5.47 -4.95
C ASN A 7 8.48 -6.55 -5.24
N ASP A 8 9.21 -6.95 -4.22
CA ASP A 8 10.20 -8.04 -4.27
C ASP A 8 9.61 -9.43 -3.94
N THR A 9 8.28 -9.53 -3.80
CA THR A 9 7.60 -10.73 -3.29
C THR A 9 7.55 -11.91 -4.27
N GLY A 10 7.94 -11.72 -5.52
CA GLY A 10 7.80 -12.70 -6.61
C GLY A 10 6.36 -12.91 -7.09
N ARG A 11 5.38 -12.16 -6.58
CA ARG A 11 3.95 -12.26 -6.93
C ARG A 11 3.40 -10.90 -7.34
N ILE A 12 2.20 -10.89 -7.93
CA ILE A 12 1.44 -9.64 -8.11
C ILE A 12 0.88 -9.21 -6.75
N VAL A 13 1.11 -7.95 -6.37
CA VAL A 13 0.55 -7.35 -5.16
C VAL A 13 -0.57 -6.38 -5.53
N TYR A 14 -1.73 -6.50 -4.90
CA TYR A 14 -2.85 -5.59 -5.13
C TYR A 14 -2.91 -4.51 -4.03
N PRO A 15 -3.01 -3.22 -4.38
CA PRO A 15 -3.34 -2.20 -3.40
C PRO A 15 -4.73 -2.47 -2.79
N HIS A 16 -4.79 -2.59 -1.47
CA HIS A 16 -6.07 -2.76 -0.78
C HIS A 16 -6.89 -1.45 -0.91
N PRO A 17 -8.21 -1.49 -1.22
CA PRO A 17 -9.00 -0.28 -1.44
C PRO A 17 -8.96 0.74 -0.30
N ALA A 18 -8.84 0.25 0.94
CA ALA A 18 -8.74 1.10 2.12
C ALA A 18 -7.52 2.04 2.13
N CYS A 19 -6.47 1.79 1.32
CA CYS A 19 -5.40 2.78 1.11
C CYS A 19 -5.98 4.15 0.74
N PHE A 20 -6.90 4.16 -0.21
CA PHE A 20 -7.46 5.37 -0.81
C PHE A 20 -8.58 5.95 0.04
N THR A 21 -9.39 5.09 0.66
CA THR A 21 -10.40 5.52 1.64
C THR A 21 -9.77 6.21 2.86
N HIS A 22 -8.55 5.81 3.26
CA HIS A 22 -7.82 6.46 4.35
C HIS A 22 -7.10 7.75 3.93
N GLY A 23 -7.20 8.17 2.66
CA GLY A 23 -6.64 9.42 2.17
C GLY A 23 -5.24 9.30 1.56
N CYS A 24 -4.71 8.09 1.35
CA CYS A 24 -3.53 7.93 0.51
C CYS A 24 -3.89 8.18 -0.97
N LEU A 25 -3.04 8.90 -1.69
CA LEU A 25 -3.13 9.06 -3.14
C LEU A 25 -2.13 8.12 -3.82
N GLY A 26 -2.50 7.56 -4.96
CA GLY A 26 -1.65 6.64 -5.73
C GLY A 26 -2.43 5.90 -6.80
N SER A 27 -1.82 4.88 -7.40
CA SER A 27 -2.50 3.99 -8.34
C SER A 27 -3.10 2.78 -7.62
N GLU A 28 -4.36 2.48 -7.94
CA GLU A 28 -5.09 1.25 -7.57
C GLU A 28 -4.68 0.03 -8.40
N SER A 29 -3.88 0.23 -9.46
CA SER A 29 -3.47 -0.88 -10.33
C SER A 29 -2.66 -1.94 -9.58
N PRO A 30 -2.73 -3.21 -9.97
CA PRO A 30 -1.83 -4.23 -9.43
C PRO A 30 -0.37 -3.82 -9.58
N ILE A 31 0.48 -4.24 -8.66
CA ILE A 31 1.92 -3.97 -8.61
C ILE A 31 2.63 -5.23 -9.06
N GLN A 32 3.31 -5.19 -10.19
CA GLN A 32 4.03 -6.34 -10.75
C GLN A 32 5.29 -6.64 -9.95
N HIS A 33 5.85 -7.85 -10.10
CA HIS A 33 7.13 -8.17 -9.48
C HIS A 33 8.23 -7.23 -10.01
N LEU A 34 9.04 -6.69 -9.09
CA LEU A 34 10.08 -5.69 -9.32
C LEU A 34 9.56 -4.32 -9.78
N GLU A 35 8.26 -4.07 -9.68
CA GLU A 35 7.68 -2.73 -9.85
C GLU A 35 7.79 -1.93 -8.55
N GLU A 36 8.14 -0.65 -8.67
CA GLU A 36 8.00 0.32 -7.60
C GLU A 36 6.63 1.00 -7.67
N ARG A 37 5.99 1.17 -6.52
CA ARG A 37 4.76 1.93 -6.36
C ARG A 37 4.92 3.03 -5.32
N THR A 38 4.60 4.25 -5.71
CA THR A 38 4.54 5.39 -4.79
C THR A 38 3.12 5.58 -4.25
N PHE A 39 3.02 5.72 -2.93
CA PHE A 39 1.83 6.17 -2.21
C PHE A 39 2.12 7.52 -1.57
N ILE A 40 1.25 8.50 -1.79
CA ILE A 40 1.35 9.84 -1.21
C ILE A 40 0.39 9.90 -0.03
N LEU A 41 0.95 10.06 1.16
CA LEU A 41 0.18 10.16 2.40
C LEU A 41 -0.10 11.63 2.74
N PRO A 42 -1.23 11.91 3.44
CA PRO A 42 -1.53 13.22 4.01
C PRO A 42 -0.35 13.83 4.78
N GLU A 43 -0.30 15.15 4.82
CA GLU A 43 0.70 15.89 5.60
C GLU A 43 0.58 15.57 7.10
N GLY A 44 1.70 15.55 7.82
CA GLY A 44 1.73 15.23 9.24
C GLY A 44 1.50 13.75 9.58
N SER A 45 1.40 12.87 8.58
CA SER A 45 1.22 11.42 8.79
C SER A 45 2.44 10.60 8.41
N TYR A 46 2.55 9.40 8.99
CA TYR A 46 3.53 8.38 8.67
C TYR A 46 2.85 7.08 8.19
N PRO A 47 3.54 6.25 7.38
CA PRO A 47 2.94 5.04 6.82
C PRO A 47 2.89 3.90 7.84
N SER A 48 1.71 3.35 8.06
CA SER A 48 1.51 2.01 8.60
C SER A 48 1.24 1.04 7.46
N VAL A 49 2.08 0.02 7.35
CA VAL A 49 2.08 -0.91 6.22
C VAL A 49 1.69 -2.30 6.69
N LYS A 50 0.73 -2.91 6.00
CA LYS A 50 0.34 -4.29 6.23
C LYS A 50 0.23 -5.02 4.90
N LEU A 51 0.74 -6.24 4.85
CA LEU A 51 0.72 -7.10 3.68
C LEU A 51 0.13 -8.44 4.10
N TRP A 52 -0.93 -8.88 3.42
CA TRP A 52 -1.60 -10.14 3.72
C TRP A 52 -1.89 -10.93 2.46
N ASP A 53 -1.76 -12.25 2.57
CA ASP A 53 -2.19 -13.17 1.53
C ASP A 53 -3.61 -13.64 1.83
N TYR A 54 -4.56 -13.26 0.98
CA TYR A 54 -5.96 -13.69 1.09
C TYR A 54 -6.24 -15.00 0.35
N GLY A 55 -5.20 -15.71 -0.10
CA GLY A 55 -5.32 -16.99 -0.81
C GLY A 55 -5.60 -16.81 -2.29
N GLU A 56 -5.98 -17.90 -2.96
CA GLU A 56 -6.04 -17.99 -4.43
C GLU A 56 -7.02 -16.99 -5.07
N GLU A 57 -8.15 -16.69 -4.43
CA GLU A 57 -9.19 -15.83 -5.01
C GLU A 57 -8.83 -14.33 -4.99
N LYS A 58 -8.06 -13.88 -3.99
CA LYS A 58 -7.83 -12.45 -3.71
C LYS A 58 -6.35 -12.05 -3.71
N GLY A 59 -5.45 -13.03 -3.68
CA GLY A 59 -4.01 -12.85 -3.76
C GLY A 59 -3.40 -12.05 -2.61
N LEU A 60 -2.18 -11.61 -2.87
CA LEU A 60 -1.39 -10.80 -1.95
C LEU A 60 -1.85 -9.34 -2.04
N GLN A 61 -2.21 -8.73 -0.92
CA GLN A 61 -2.66 -7.34 -0.89
C GLN A 61 -1.87 -6.51 0.11
N ILE A 62 -1.59 -5.26 -0.27
CA ILE A 62 -0.90 -4.27 0.55
C ILE A 62 -1.86 -3.16 0.99
N LEU A 63 -1.91 -2.90 2.29
CA LEU A 63 -2.58 -1.76 2.89
C LEU A 63 -1.54 -0.76 3.39
N ILE A 64 -1.62 0.47 2.90
CA ILE A 64 -0.90 1.64 3.39
C ILE A 64 -1.91 2.56 4.05
N SER A 65 -1.81 2.72 5.37
CA SER A 65 -2.66 3.63 6.13
C SER A 65 -1.83 4.78 6.69
N PRO A 66 -2.30 6.04 6.59
CA PRO A 66 -1.70 7.13 7.31
C PRO A 66 -2.00 7.00 8.81
N CYS A 67 -0.95 7.12 9.62
CA CYS A 67 -1.05 7.24 11.07
C CYS A 67 -0.54 8.62 11.49
N ILE A 68 -1.14 9.17 12.53
CA ILE A 68 -0.66 10.36 13.23
C ILE A 68 -0.04 9.88 14.55
N GLU A 69 1.05 10.52 15.00
CA GLU A 69 1.50 10.31 16.37
C GLU A 69 0.41 10.88 17.28
N GLU A 70 -0.11 10.08 18.21
CA GLU A 70 -0.92 10.60 19.31
C GLU A 70 0.06 11.22 20.32
N ASP A 71 -0.12 12.52 20.60
CA ASP A 71 0.63 13.25 21.65
C ASP A 71 0.42 12.65 23.05
#